data_AF-A0A3N1VPY7-F1
#
_entry.id   AF-A0A3N1VPY7-F1
#
_cell.length_a   1.000
_cell.length_b   1.000
_cell.length_c   1.000
_cell.angle_alpha   90.00
_cell.angle_beta   90.00
_cell.angle_gamma   90.00
#
_symmetry.space_group_name_H-M   'P 1'
#
loop_
_entity.id
_entity.type
_entity.pdbx_description
1 polymer ?
#
loop_
_entity_poly.entity_id
_entity_poly.type
_entity_poly.pdbx_seq_one_letter_code
_entity_poly.pdbx_strand_id
1 'polypeptide(L)'
;MFLAHRLMKRRRLHRVMAMAMLSAACCVLLALGFTVPAHASAGNRPIYIVHVHDTINPGLQDFIEHAIAVAEEDSAECLIVELDTPGGLVTAMRGMVKAIMNAKVPVVVYVSPSGAQAASAGVFITAAADVAAMAPGTNIGAAHPVTATGGDVPETMNEKVVNDLVAFVKSLAEERGRNAEWLEEAVRKSVSATAEEAFAQNVIDLVAQDLPDLITQLDGWQVQRKGYQRTIRTRGKEIVPIEPKWRHKVLRAISNPNIAYILLMIGLAGLYFELSQPGVVLPGVIGAISLVLAFYAMQTIPVNYAGFILIVLAIIFFILEIKVASYGMLSLAGTLCLILGSLMLFRVPGQPFRLAMPVFIPTVLTVSAFFAGVAALAFRAHMRRPQVGMEALIGAEGTVTQALNPEGKVFVQGELWNAVSDEPLPKGARVRVVAVQNLKLHVTGINDK
;
A
#
# COMPACT_ATOMS: atom_id res chain seq x y z
N MET A 1 -43.07 60.33 -56.31
CA MET A 1 -43.15 59.12 -55.46
C MET A 1 -42.76 57.80 -56.16
N PHE A 2 -42.69 57.72 -57.50
CA PHE A 2 -42.36 56.47 -58.23
C PHE A 2 -40.87 56.13 -58.36
N LEU A 3 -39.96 57.10 -58.31
CA LEU A 3 -38.52 56.87 -58.51
C LEU A 3 -37.82 56.22 -57.31
N ALA A 4 -38.22 56.59 -56.09
CA ALA A 4 -37.65 56.07 -54.84
C ALA A 4 -37.97 54.57 -54.63
N HIS A 5 -39.13 54.10 -55.09
CA HIS A 5 -39.53 52.71 -54.94
C HIS A 5 -38.75 51.75 -55.85
N ARG A 6 -38.40 52.19 -57.08
CA ARG A 6 -37.54 51.43 -58.00
C ARG A 6 -36.09 51.30 -57.49
N LEU A 7 -35.55 52.34 -56.89
CA LEU A 7 -34.18 52.33 -56.33
C LEU A 7 -34.07 51.42 -55.10
N MET A 8 -35.08 51.38 -54.23
CA MET A 8 -35.11 50.44 -53.09
C MET A 8 -35.23 48.98 -53.53
N LYS A 9 -35.99 48.68 -54.59
CA LYS A 9 -36.14 47.32 -55.12
C LYS A 9 -34.84 46.81 -55.75
N ARG A 10 -34.09 47.66 -56.48
CA ARG A 10 -32.75 47.31 -57.00
C ARG A 10 -31.73 47.08 -55.88
N ARG A 11 -31.72 47.91 -54.83
CA ARG A 11 -30.83 47.72 -53.67
C ARG A 11 -31.15 46.45 -52.88
N ARG A 12 -32.43 46.07 -52.74
CA ARG A 12 -32.82 44.77 -52.17
C ARG A 12 -32.38 43.60 -53.04
N LEU A 13 -32.56 43.70 -54.37
CA LEU A 13 -32.16 42.63 -55.28
C LEU A 13 -30.65 42.39 -55.29
N HIS A 14 -29.84 43.46 -55.28
CA HIS A 14 -28.39 43.36 -55.16
C HIS A 14 -27.94 42.79 -53.81
N ARG A 15 -28.63 43.11 -52.71
CA ARG A 15 -28.35 42.53 -51.39
C ARG A 15 -28.69 41.04 -51.34
N VAL A 16 -29.81 40.62 -51.91
CA VAL A 16 -30.20 39.20 -51.96
C VAL A 16 -29.26 38.39 -52.85
N MET A 17 -28.85 38.93 -54.01
CA MET A 17 -27.85 38.27 -54.87
C MET A 17 -26.46 38.21 -54.23
N ALA A 18 -26.03 39.27 -53.54
CA ALA A 18 -24.75 39.27 -52.81
C ALA A 18 -24.76 38.26 -51.65
N MET A 19 -25.88 38.14 -50.94
CA MET A 19 -26.03 37.17 -49.86
C MET A 19 -26.04 35.73 -50.41
N ALA A 20 -26.75 35.48 -51.52
CA ALA A 20 -26.75 34.17 -52.19
C ALA A 20 -25.38 33.78 -52.74
N MET A 21 -24.62 34.73 -53.29
CA MET A 21 -23.24 34.50 -53.73
C MET A 21 -22.28 34.26 -52.56
N LEU A 22 -22.46 34.95 -51.42
CA LEU A 22 -21.68 34.67 -50.21
C LEU A 22 -22.01 33.28 -49.64
N SER A 23 -23.28 32.88 -49.64
CA SER A 23 -23.72 31.56 -49.20
C SER A 23 -23.16 30.46 -50.11
N ALA A 24 -23.21 30.65 -51.43
CA ALA A 24 -22.64 29.70 -52.39
C ALA A 24 -21.11 29.62 -52.26
N ALA A 25 -20.41 30.74 -52.09
CA ALA A 25 -18.97 30.76 -51.84
C ALA A 25 -18.60 30.08 -50.51
N CYS A 26 -19.41 30.27 -49.46
CA CYS A 26 -19.22 29.61 -48.16
C CYS A 26 -19.47 28.10 -48.26
N CYS A 27 -20.48 27.66 -49.01
CA CYS A 27 -20.73 26.23 -49.26
C CYS A 27 -19.63 25.58 -50.11
N VAL A 28 -19.04 26.31 -51.08
CA VAL A 28 -17.90 25.82 -51.86
C VAL A 28 -16.63 25.76 -51.02
N LEU A 29 -16.39 26.75 -50.15
CA LEU A 29 -15.28 26.73 -49.16
C LEU A 29 -15.46 25.64 -48.10
N LEU A 30 -16.69 25.35 -47.68
CA LEU A 30 -17.02 24.23 -46.79
C LEU A 30 -16.86 22.87 -47.51
N ALA A 31 -17.22 22.77 -48.79
CA ALA A 31 -17.04 21.54 -49.57
C ALA A 31 -15.56 21.25 -49.92
N LEU A 32 -14.74 22.29 -50.13
CA LEU A 32 -13.30 22.18 -50.32
C LEU A 32 -12.52 21.90 -49.02
N GLY A 33 -13.15 22.12 -47.86
CA GLY A 33 -12.57 21.81 -46.53
C GLY A 33 -12.71 20.35 -46.08
N PHE A 34 -13.42 19.50 -46.83
CA PHE A 34 -13.70 18.11 -46.44
C PHE A 34 -13.12 17.03 -47.37
N THR A 35 -12.19 17.38 -48.26
CA THR A 35 -11.33 16.36 -48.88
C THR A 35 -10.12 16.12 -47.99
N VAL A 36 -10.32 15.44 -46.85
CA VAL A 36 -9.20 14.78 -46.16
C VAL A 36 -8.73 13.70 -47.12
N PRO A 37 -7.50 13.76 -47.66
CA PRO A 37 -6.99 12.62 -48.38
C PRO A 37 -6.85 11.50 -47.34
N ALA A 38 -7.66 10.46 -47.48
CA ALA A 38 -7.49 9.19 -46.78
C ALA A 38 -6.21 8.52 -47.30
N HIS A 39 -5.05 9.13 -47.03
CA HIS A 39 -3.83 8.38 -46.88
C HIS A 39 -4.04 7.61 -45.59
N ALA A 40 -4.33 6.32 -45.73
CA ALA A 40 -3.96 5.35 -44.72
C ALA A 40 -2.45 5.51 -44.52
N SER A 41 -2.08 6.42 -43.61
CA SER A 41 -0.76 6.37 -43.00
C SER A 41 -0.68 4.95 -42.46
N ALA A 42 0.30 4.19 -42.92
CA ALA A 42 0.76 3.01 -42.20
C ALA A 42 1.26 3.55 -40.85
N GLY A 43 0.31 3.80 -39.96
CA GLY A 43 0.50 4.53 -38.72
C GLY A 43 1.58 3.80 -37.94
N ASN A 44 2.49 4.58 -37.37
CA ASN A 44 3.55 4.10 -36.51
C ASN A 44 2.92 3.38 -35.30
N ARG A 45 2.56 2.10 -35.45
CA ARG A 45 1.98 1.27 -34.39
C ARG A 45 3.06 1.10 -33.34
N PRO A 46 2.93 1.64 -32.12
CA PRO A 46 3.98 1.54 -31.12
C PRO A 46 4.14 0.09 -30.66
N ILE A 47 5.29 -0.21 -30.08
CA ILE A 47 5.50 -1.41 -29.26
C ILE A 47 5.30 -0.97 -27.82
N TYR A 48 4.29 -1.50 -27.13
CA TYR A 48 4.13 -1.19 -25.72
C TYR A 48 4.98 -2.14 -24.88
N ILE A 49 5.54 -1.62 -23.78
CA ILE A 49 6.21 -2.44 -22.78
C ILE A 49 5.63 -2.17 -21.39
N VAL A 50 5.43 -3.24 -20.62
CA VAL A 50 5.05 -3.18 -19.21
C VAL A 50 6.04 -4.00 -18.38
N HIS A 51 6.53 -3.41 -17.29
CA HIS A 51 7.47 -4.06 -16.39
C HIS A 51 6.72 -4.69 -15.21
N VAL A 52 6.91 -5.98 -15.02
CA VAL A 52 6.30 -6.80 -13.97
C VAL A 52 7.39 -7.38 -13.09
N HIS A 53 7.80 -6.63 -12.06
CA HIS A 53 8.79 -7.06 -11.07
C HIS A 53 8.12 -7.19 -9.69
N ASP A 54 7.26 -8.20 -9.52
CA ASP A 54 6.51 -8.40 -8.26
C ASP A 54 5.82 -9.79 -8.19
N THR A 55 5.21 -10.06 -7.04
CA THR A 55 4.31 -11.19 -6.81
C THR A 55 2.98 -11.00 -7.57
N ILE A 56 2.46 -12.07 -8.17
CA ILE A 56 1.19 -12.07 -8.89
C ILE A 56 0.01 -11.85 -7.94
N ASN A 57 -0.69 -10.72 -8.10
CA ASN A 57 -1.78 -10.28 -7.25
C ASN A 57 -2.87 -9.55 -8.07
N PRO A 58 -4.06 -9.27 -7.49
CA PRO A 58 -5.16 -8.63 -8.21
C PRO A 58 -4.84 -7.24 -8.76
N GLY A 59 -4.01 -6.45 -8.06
CA GLY A 59 -3.60 -5.12 -8.53
C GLY A 59 -2.73 -5.21 -9.78
N LEU A 60 -1.85 -6.21 -9.85
CA LEU A 60 -1.06 -6.49 -11.03
C LEU A 60 -1.92 -7.06 -12.18
N GLN A 61 -2.93 -7.89 -11.87
CA GLN A 61 -3.88 -8.39 -12.87
C GLN A 61 -4.62 -7.25 -13.55
N ASP A 62 -5.21 -6.34 -12.76
CA ASP A 62 -5.90 -5.14 -13.24
C ASP A 62 -4.98 -4.25 -14.10
N PHE A 63 -3.69 -4.16 -13.74
CA PHE A 63 -2.71 -3.41 -14.52
C PHE A 63 -2.38 -4.07 -15.86
N ILE A 64 -2.22 -5.40 -15.91
CA ILE A 64 -2.00 -6.13 -17.19
C ILE A 64 -3.23 -6.06 -18.08
N GLU A 65 -4.44 -6.20 -17.52
CA GLU A 65 -5.69 -6.01 -18.26
C GLU A 65 -5.78 -4.59 -18.85
N HIS A 66 -5.35 -3.58 -18.08
CA HIS A 66 -5.27 -2.20 -18.58
C HIS A 66 -4.23 -2.04 -19.69
N ALA A 67 -3.04 -2.62 -19.54
CA ALA A 67 -1.97 -2.54 -20.54
C ALA A 67 -2.38 -3.18 -21.86
N ILE A 68 -3.07 -4.34 -21.80
CA ILE A 68 -3.66 -4.99 -22.98
C ILE A 68 -4.70 -4.07 -23.62
N ALA A 69 -5.61 -3.49 -22.83
CA ALA A 69 -6.64 -2.59 -23.36
C ALA A 69 -6.05 -1.36 -24.07
N VAL A 70 -5.01 -0.73 -23.51
CA VAL A 70 -4.30 0.40 -24.14
C VAL A 70 -3.64 -0.04 -25.45
N ALA A 71 -2.94 -1.19 -25.44
CA ALA A 71 -2.30 -1.71 -26.64
C ALA A 71 -3.33 -2.05 -27.73
N GLU A 72 -4.51 -2.53 -27.38
CA GLU A 72 -5.61 -2.76 -28.31
C GLU A 72 -6.22 -1.47 -28.87
N GLU A 73 -6.47 -0.48 -28.01
CA GLU A 73 -7.05 0.82 -28.39
C GLU A 73 -6.18 1.53 -29.44
N ASP A 74 -4.86 1.52 -29.22
CA ASP A 74 -3.90 2.15 -30.12
C ASP A 74 -3.49 1.27 -31.31
N SER A 75 -4.09 0.07 -31.43
CA SER A 75 -3.73 -0.92 -32.45
C SER A 75 -2.22 -1.19 -32.51
N ALA A 76 -1.60 -1.31 -31.32
CA ALA A 76 -0.17 -1.48 -31.13
C ALA A 76 0.38 -2.66 -31.93
N GLU A 77 1.69 -2.64 -32.15
CA GLU A 77 2.35 -3.73 -32.85
C GLU A 77 2.34 -5.01 -32.04
N CYS A 78 2.77 -4.91 -30.80
CA CYS A 78 2.68 -5.91 -29.76
C CYS A 78 2.76 -5.23 -28.40
N LEU A 79 2.35 -5.97 -27.36
CA LEU A 79 2.62 -5.66 -25.97
C LEU A 79 3.71 -6.61 -25.47
N ILE A 80 4.80 -6.05 -24.94
CA ILE A 80 5.86 -6.79 -24.26
C ILE A 80 5.60 -6.70 -22.76
N VAL A 81 5.46 -7.85 -22.12
CA VAL A 81 5.39 -8.00 -20.66
C VAL A 81 6.76 -8.47 -20.21
N GLU A 82 7.57 -7.55 -19.70
CA GLU A 82 8.87 -7.88 -19.08
C GLU A 82 8.60 -8.44 -17.68
N LEU A 83 8.93 -9.71 -17.45
CA LEU A 83 8.47 -10.49 -16.31
C LEU A 83 9.62 -10.92 -15.39
N ASP A 84 9.50 -10.58 -14.12
CA ASP A 84 10.26 -11.13 -12.99
C ASP A 84 9.30 -11.38 -11.81
N THR A 85 8.97 -12.64 -11.56
CA THR A 85 7.99 -13.01 -10.54
C THR A 85 8.32 -14.32 -9.83
N PRO A 86 8.23 -14.37 -8.49
CA PRO A 86 8.28 -15.61 -7.73
C PRO A 86 6.96 -16.41 -7.80
N GLY A 87 5.92 -15.88 -8.45
CA GLY A 87 4.59 -16.46 -8.46
C GLY A 87 3.57 -15.63 -7.71
N GLY A 88 2.44 -16.23 -7.31
CA GLY A 88 1.40 -15.54 -6.54
C GLY A 88 0.04 -16.24 -6.59
N LEU A 89 -1.04 -15.46 -6.51
CA LEU A 89 -2.39 -15.99 -6.38
C LEU A 89 -2.88 -16.67 -7.68
N VAL A 90 -3.38 -17.90 -7.56
CA VAL A 90 -3.94 -18.68 -8.69
C VAL A 90 -5.09 -17.95 -9.39
N THR A 91 -5.95 -17.26 -8.64
CA THR A 91 -7.06 -16.47 -9.19
C THR A 91 -6.56 -15.32 -10.06
N ALA A 92 -5.56 -14.58 -9.58
CA ALA A 92 -4.95 -13.48 -10.33
C ALA A 92 -4.22 -13.97 -11.59
N MET A 93 -3.46 -15.07 -11.45
CA MET A 93 -2.80 -15.75 -12.56
C MET A 93 -3.80 -16.16 -13.65
N ARG A 94 -4.91 -16.82 -13.27
CA ARG A 94 -5.95 -17.23 -14.23
C ARG A 94 -6.58 -16.03 -14.93
N GLY A 95 -6.78 -14.92 -14.22
CA GLY A 95 -7.24 -13.65 -14.80
C GLY A 95 -6.28 -13.11 -15.86
N MET A 96 -4.99 -13.02 -15.54
CA MET A 96 -3.95 -12.58 -16.49
C MET A 96 -3.86 -13.48 -17.71
N VAL A 97 -3.81 -14.81 -17.52
CA VAL A 97 -3.77 -15.78 -18.63
C VAL A 97 -5.00 -15.61 -19.52
N LYS A 98 -6.19 -15.47 -18.92
CA LYS A 98 -7.42 -15.22 -19.68
C LYS A 98 -7.33 -13.92 -20.48
N ALA A 99 -6.80 -12.84 -19.91
CA ALA A 99 -6.63 -11.57 -20.61
C ALA A 99 -5.67 -11.71 -21.80
N ILE A 100 -4.51 -12.36 -21.60
CA ILE A 100 -3.51 -12.61 -22.64
C ILE A 100 -4.10 -13.46 -23.78
N MET A 101 -4.80 -14.54 -23.45
CA MET A 101 -5.39 -15.45 -24.43
C MET A 101 -6.50 -14.80 -25.28
N ASN A 102 -7.16 -13.76 -24.75
CA ASN A 102 -8.22 -13.04 -25.46
C ASN A 102 -7.74 -11.72 -26.10
N ALA A 103 -6.45 -11.38 -25.98
CA ALA A 103 -5.90 -10.13 -26.48
C ALA A 103 -5.94 -10.06 -28.02
N LYS A 104 -6.42 -8.95 -28.57
CA LYS A 104 -6.49 -8.70 -30.03
C LYS A 104 -5.15 -8.27 -30.62
N VAL A 105 -4.20 -7.90 -29.78
CA VAL A 105 -2.80 -7.63 -30.15
C VAL A 105 -1.90 -8.79 -29.74
N PRO A 106 -0.74 -8.99 -30.39
CA PRO A 106 0.26 -9.96 -29.94
C PRO A 106 0.81 -9.57 -28.57
N VAL A 107 0.85 -10.54 -27.65
CA VAL A 107 1.45 -10.39 -26.33
C VAL A 107 2.73 -11.23 -26.26
N VAL A 108 3.85 -10.56 -26.04
CA VAL A 108 5.16 -11.18 -25.81
C VAL A 108 5.43 -11.16 -24.32
N VAL A 109 5.76 -12.30 -23.72
CA VAL A 109 6.26 -12.36 -22.34
C VAL A 109 7.76 -12.57 -22.40
N TYR A 110 8.52 -11.65 -21.81
CA TYR A 110 9.98 -11.69 -21.78
C TYR A 110 10.48 -11.78 -20.34
N VAL A 111 11.02 -12.93 -19.94
CA VAL A 111 11.61 -13.13 -18.62
C VAL A 111 12.98 -12.45 -18.60
N SER A 112 13.09 -11.36 -17.87
CA SER A 112 14.22 -10.41 -17.95
C SER A 112 14.17 -9.45 -16.75
N PRO A 113 15.31 -8.85 -16.32
CA PRO A 113 16.67 -8.99 -16.85
C PRO A 113 17.34 -10.30 -16.43
N SER A 114 18.64 -10.47 -16.74
CA SER A 114 19.42 -11.58 -16.19
C SER A 114 19.30 -11.65 -14.66
N GLY A 115 19.07 -12.85 -14.12
CA GLY A 115 18.73 -13.08 -12.71
C GLY A 115 17.24 -13.06 -12.38
N ALA A 116 16.37 -12.62 -13.31
CA ALA A 116 14.92 -12.71 -13.17
C ALA A 116 14.42 -14.16 -13.26
N GLN A 117 13.19 -14.36 -12.81
CA GLN A 117 12.54 -15.66 -12.84
C GLN A 117 11.07 -15.59 -13.26
N ALA A 118 10.58 -16.64 -13.91
CA ALA A 118 9.17 -16.91 -14.12
C ALA A 118 8.76 -18.14 -13.31
N ALA A 119 8.73 -18.00 -11.98
CA ALA A 119 8.39 -19.09 -11.08
C ALA A 119 6.88 -19.17 -10.83
N SER A 120 6.40 -20.38 -10.56
CA SER A 120 5.01 -20.63 -10.15
C SER A 120 3.98 -20.06 -11.12
N ALA A 121 3.17 -19.07 -10.71
CA ALA A 121 2.22 -18.39 -11.58
C ALA A 121 2.86 -17.80 -12.86
N GLY A 122 4.15 -17.44 -12.80
CA GLY A 122 4.93 -16.98 -13.96
C GLY A 122 4.98 -18.01 -15.08
N VAL A 123 5.03 -19.31 -14.78
CA VAL A 123 5.02 -20.39 -15.78
C VAL A 123 3.77 -20.33 -16.65
N PHE A 124 2.60 -20.15 -16.02
CA PHE A 124 1.32 -20.09 -16.74
C PHE A 124 1.20 -18.81 -17.58
N ILE A 125 1.67 -17.68 -17.06
CA ILE A 125 1.65 -16.39 -17.77
C ILE A 125 2.56 -16.47 -19.01
N THR A 126 3.79 -16.98 -18.86
CA THR A 126 4.71 -17.19 -19.97
C THR A 126 4.17 -18.21 -20.97
N ALA A 127 3.62 -19.34 -20.50
CA ALA A 127 3.03 -20.36 -21.35
C ALA A 127 1.78 -19.88 -22.12
N ALA A 128 1.12 -18.82 -21.69
CA ALA A 128 -0.03 -18.22 -22.37
C ALA A 128 0.34 -17.21 -23.46
N ALA A 129 1.59 -16.75 -23.50
CA ALA A 129 2.05 -15.69 -24.42
C ALA A 129 1.94 -16.10 -25.89
N ASP A 130 1.78 -15.12 -26.78
CA ASP A 130 1.94 -15.35 -28.23
C ASP A 130 3.41 -15.65 -28.58
N VAL A 131 4.34 -15.00 -27.87
CA VAL A 131 5.78 -15.29 -27.92
C VAL A 131 6.33 -15.28 -26.49
N ALA A 132 6.97 -16.37 -26.09
CA ALA A 132 7.66 -16.53 -24.82
C ALA A 132 9.16 -16.40 -25.05
N ALA A 133 9.78 -15.45 -24.38
CA ALA A 133 11.21 -15.17 -24.49
C ALA A 133 11.86 -15.16 -23.10
N MET A 134 13.13 -15.50 -23.03
CA MET A 134 13.92 -15.44 -21.79
C MET A 134 15.29 -14.81 -22.05
N ALA A 135 15.79 -14.05 -21.08
CA ALA A 135 17.17 -13.56 -21.08
C ALA A 135 18.13 -14.62 -20.53
N PRO A 136 19.40 -14.67 -21.00
CA PRO A 136 20.41 -15.53 -20.40
C PRO A 136 20.56 -15.30 -18.88
N GLY A 137 20.70 -16.38 -18.12
CA GLY A 137 20.76 -16.32 -16.65
C GLY A 137 19.42 -16.12 -15.95
N THR A 138 18.29 -16.27 -16.66
CA THR A 138 16.96 -16.37 -16.06
C THR A 138 16.51 -17.83 -15.92
N ASN A 139 15.45 -18.08 -15.15
CA ASN A 139 14.87 -19.40 -14.99
C ASN A 139 13.32 -19.39 -15.06
N ILE A 140 12.74 -20.54 -15.40
CA ILE A 140 11.29 -20.78 -15.43
C ILE A 140 10.98 -22.13 -14.79
N GLY A 141 9.90 -22.24 -14.02
CA GLY A 141 9.48 -23.50 -13.40
C GLY A 141 8.87 -23.38 -12.01
N ALA A 142 9.07 -24.40 -11.19
CA ALA A 142 8.60 -24.46 -9.79
C ALA A 142 7.09 -24.09 -9.66
N ALA A 143 6.23 -24.77 -10.43
CA ALA A 143 4.81 -24.46 -10.54
C ALA A 143 3.87 -25.34 -9.71
N HIS A 144 4.42 -26.08 -8.75
CA HIS A 144 3.61 -26.86 -7.82
C HIS A 144 2.77 -25.95 -6.92
N PRO A 145 1.45 -26.22 -6.76
CA PRO A 145 0.60 -25.42 -5.91
C PRO A 145 0.97 -25.60 -4.44
N VAL A 146 1.09 -24.48 -3.74
CA VAL A 146 1.26 -24.44 -2.28
C VAL A 146 0.11 -23.68 -1.67
N THR A 147 -0.16 -23.93 -0.40
CA THR A 147 -1.15 -23.13 0.34
C THR A 147 -0.72 -21.67 0.41
N ALA A 148 -1.67 -20.77 0.72
CA ALA A 148 -1.34 -19.39 1.09
C ALA A 148 -0.37 -19.31 2.28
N THR A 149 -0.21 -20.41 3.04
CA THR A 149 0.76 -20.57 4.11
C THR A 149 2.10 -21.20 3.69
N GLY A 150 2.36 -21.34 2.39
CA GLY A 150 3.61 -21.88 1.82
C GLY A 150 3.97 -23.32 2.22
N GLY A 151 3.14 -23.96 3.04
CA GLY A 151 3.15 -25.40 3.27
C GLY A 151 2.34 -26.13 2.20
N ASP A 152 2.53 -27.45 2.16
CA ASP A 152 1.83 -28.32 1.23
C ASP A 152 0.33 -28.25 1.41
N VAL A 153 -0.40 -28.35 0.30
CA VAL A 153 -1.86 -28.47 0.31
C VAL A 153 -2.21 -29.81 0.96
N PRO A 154 -3.23 -29.89 1.85
CA PRO A 154 -3.68 -31.16 2.40
C PRO A 154 -3.89 -32.20 1.30
N GLU A 155 -3.40 -33.41 1.49
CA GLU A 155 -3.19 -34.43 0.44
C GLU A 155 -4.40 -34.63 -0.48
N THR A 156 -5.60 -34.72 0.08
CA THR A 156 -6.87 -34.89 -0.66
C THR A 156 -7.30 -33.66 -1.48
N MET A 157 -6.90 -32.46 -1.08
CA MET A 157 -7.09 -31.23 -1.86
C MET A 157 -5.95 -31.02 -2.86
N ASN A 158 -4.73 -31.47 -2.53
CA ASN A 158 -3.56 -31.29 -3.37
C ASN A 158 -3.75 -31.96 -4.72
N GLU A 159 -4.19 -33.22 -4.74
CA GLU A 159 -4.44 -33.94 -6.00
C GLU A 159 -5.45 -33.22 -6.90
N LYS A 160 -6.53 -32.68 -6.33
CA LYS A 160 -7.56 -31.95 -7.10
C LYS A 160 -7.01 -30.67 -7.70
N VAL A 161 -6.27 -29.87 -6.90
CA VAL A 161 -5.69 -28.61 -7.36
C VAL A 161 -4.59 -28.85 -8.39
N VAL A 162 -3.70 -29.82 -8.14
CA VAL A 162 -2.65 -30.21 -9.10
C VAL A 162 -3.28 -30.68 -10.41
N ASN A 163 -4.29 -31.55 -10.36
CA ASN A 163 -4.93 -32.04 -11.59
C ASN A 163 -5.66 -30.93 -12.37
N ASP A 164 -6.29 -29.96 -11.69
CA ASP A 164 -6.86 -28.77 -12.36
C ASP A 164 -5.78 -27.93 -13.04
N LEU A 165 -4.69 -27.63 -12.33
CA LEU A 165 -3.59 -26.82 -12.86
C LEU A 165 -2.83 -27.52 -13.98
N VAL A 166 -2.66 -28.84 -13.90
CA VAL A 166 -2.07 -29.65 -14.98
C VAL A 166 -2.97 -29.61 -16.22
N ALA A 167 -4.27 -29.83 -16.08
CA ALA A 167 -5.20 -29.72 -17.21
C ALA A 167 -5.15 -28.32 -17.83
N PHE A 168 -5.07 -27.30 -16.98
CA PHE A 168 -4.97 -25.92 -17.43
C PHE A 168 -3.66 -25.65 -18.18
N VAL A 169 -2.49 -25.96 -17.63
CA VAL A 169 -1.20 -25.68 -18.29
C VAL A 169 -1.04 -26.46 -19.59
N LYS A 170 -1.55 -27.70 -19.66
CA LYS A 170 -1.55 -28.50 -20.90
C LYS A 170 -2.42 -27.86 -21.98
N SER A 171 -3.59 -27.33 -21.61
CA SER A 171 -4.44 -26.62 -22.58
C SER A 171 -3.76 -25.36 -23.15
N LEU A 172 -2.96 -24.65 -22.34
CA LEU A 172 -2.15 -23.51 -22.81
C LEU A 172 -1.04 -24.00 -23.75
N ALA A 173 -0.36 -25.07 -23.36
CA ALA A 173 0.70 -25.67 -24.16
C ALA A 173 0.20 -26.09 -25.55
N GLU A 174 -0.96 -26.76 -25.62
CA GLU A 174 -1.59 -27.17 -26.88
C GLU A 174 -2.00 -25.98 -27.75
N GLU A 175 -2.64 -24.96 -27.16
CA GLU A 175 -3.08 -23.77 -27.91
C GLU A 175 -1.89 -22.95 -28.42
N ARG A 176 -0.73 -23.03 -27.75
CA ARG A 176 0.48 -22.25 -28.09
C ARG A 176 1.61 -23.07 -28.73
N GLY A 177 1.45 -24.37 -28.90
CA GLY A 177 2.47 -25.25 -29.48
C GLY A 177 3.72 -25.47 -28.60
N ARG A 178 3.57 -25.41 -27.27
CA ARG A 178 4.66 -25.57 -26.29
C ARG A 178 4.71 -26.98 -25.73
N ASN A 179 5.83 -27.34 -25.11
CA ASN A 179 6.04 -28.66 -24.50
C ASN A 179 5.11 -28.90 -23.29
N ALA A 180 4.00 -29.59 -23.57
CA ALA A 180 2.98 -29.92 -22.57
C ALA A 180 3.49 -30.88 -21.48
N GLU A 181 4.44 -31.77 -21.80
CA GLU A 181 5.00 -32.72 -20.85
C GLU A 181 5.85 -31.99 -19.81
N TRP A 182 6.78 -31.13 -20.26
CA TRP A 182 7.60 -30.35 -19.34
C TRP A 182 6.76 -29.40 -18.48
N LEU A 183 5.75 -28.75 -19.06
CA LEU A 183 4.85 -27.87 -18.32
C LEU A 183 4.01 -28.64 -17.27
N GLU A 184 3.60 -29.88 -17.56
CA GLU A 184 2.98 -30.76 -16.58
C GLU A 184 3.97 -31.12 -15.46
N GLU A 185 5.23 -31.44 -15.78
CA GLU A 185 6.25 -31.73 -14.78
C GLU A 185 6.57 -30.50 -13.91
N ALA A 186 6.52 -29.28 -14.45
CA ALA A 186 6.73 -28.06 -13.68
C ALA A 186 5.67 -27.92 -12.58
N VAL A 187 4.43 -28.36 -12.85
CA VAL A 187 3.33 -28.36 -11.88
C VAL A 187 3.40 -29.57 -10.94
N ARG A 188 3.67 -30.78 -11.44
CA ARG A 188 3.65 -32.00 -10.62
C ARG A 188 4.90 -32.19 -9.77
N LYS A 189 6.07 -31.85 -10.30
CA LYS A 189 7.39 -32.19 -9.75
C LYS A 189 8.24 -30.97 -9.43
N SER A 190 7.73 -29.75 -9.66
CA SER A 190 8.48 -28.51 -9.44
C SER A 190 9.79 -28.41 -10.23
N VAL A 191 9.86 -29.00 -11.43
CA VAL A 191 11.05 -28.84 -12.28
C VAL A 191 11.22 -27.37 -12.67
N SER A 192 12.48 -26.98 -12.88
CA SER A 192 12.87 -25.67 -13.39
C SER A 192 13.93 -25.83 -14.47
N ALA A 193 13.97 -24.88 -15.39
CA ALA A 193 14.89 -24.85 -16.51
C ALA A 193 15.54 -23.46 -16.64
N THR A 194 16.79 -23.41 -17.09
CA THR A 194 17.43 -22.17 -17.57
C THR A 194 16.78 -21.71 -18.88
N ALA A 195 17.08 -20.48 -19.32
CA ALA A 195 16.64 -19.97 -20.62
C ALA A 195 17.00 -20.91 -21.79
N GLU A 196 18.22 -21.45 -21.79
CA GLU A 196 18.74 -22.34 -22.84
C GLU A 196 18.06 -23.72 -22.80
N GLU A 197 17.85 -24.28 -21.61
CA GLU A 197 17.16 -25.55 -21.41
C GLU A 197 15.67 -25.44 -21.78
N ALA A 198 15.02 -24.34 -21.42
CA ALA A 198 13.63 -24.05 -21.73
C ALA A 198 13.44 -23.88 -23.24
N PHE A 199 14.36 -23.21 -23.93
CA PHE A 199 14.34 -23.09 -25.38
C PHE A 199 14.56 -24.44 -26.07
N ALA A 200 15.58 -25.21 -25.64
CA ALA A 200 15.88 -26.52 -26.21
C ALA A 200 14.71 -27.52 -26.05
N GLN A 201 13.95 -27.39 -24.97
CA GLN A 201 12.78 -28.23 -24.67
C GLN A 201 11.47 -27.67 -25.24
N ASN A 202 11.48 -26.58 -26.02
CA ASN A 202 10.29 -25.94 -26.58
C ASN A 202 9.26 -25.48 -25.50
N VAL A 203 9.77 -25.01 -24.36
CA VAL A 203 8.98 -24.35 -23.31
C VAL A 203 8.79 -22.87 -23.64
N ILE A 204 9.80 -22.27 -24.28
CA ILE A 204 9.81 -20.88 -24.78
C ILE A 204 10.19 -20.86 -26.26
N ASP A 205 9.95 -19.73 -26.91
CA ASP A 205 10.12 -19.56 -28.35
C ASP A 205 11.50 -19.00 -28.74
N LEU A 206 12.14 -18.22 -27.87
CA LEU A 206 13.47 -17.64 -28.14
C LEU A 206 14.23 -17.22 -26.88
N VAL A 207 15.55 -17.08 -27.01
CA VAL A 207 16.44 -16.49 -26.01
C VAL A 207 17.00 -15.18 -26.55
N ALA A 208 16.80 -14.09 -25.81
CA ALA A 208 17.24 -12.74 -26.19
C ALA A 208 18.07 -12.09 -25.10
N GLN A 209 19.24 -11.55 -25.44
CA GLN A 209 20.20 -11.02 -24.47
C GLN A 209 19.66 -9.79 -23.70
N ASP A 210 18.95 -8.93 -24.41
CA ASP A 210 18.33 -7.72 -23.90
C ASP A 210 17.10 -7.33 -24.75
N LEU A 211 16.45 -6.24 -24.37
CA LEU A 211 15.28 -5.73 -25.11
C LEU A 211 15.62 -5.38 -26.58
N PRO A 212 16.73 -4.67 -26.92
CA PRO A 212 17.13 -4.47 -28.32
C PRO A 212 17.28 -5.76 -29.14
N ASP A 213 17.90 -6.80 -28.58
CA ASP A 213 18.04 -8.11 -29.22
C ASP A 213 16.67 -8.78 -29.42
N LEU A 214 15.82 -8.78 -28.38
CA LEU A 214 14.45 -9.28 -28.48
C LEU A 214 13.68 -8.61 -29.62
N ILE A 215 13.74 -7.27 -29.69
CA ILE A 215 13.05 -6.46 -30.70
C ILE A 215 13.54 -6.82 -32.11
N THR A 216 14.84 -7.10 -32.26
CA THR A 216 15.44 -7.52 -33.53
C THR A 216 14.96 -8.91 -33.93
N GLN A 217 14.93 -9.86 -32.99
CA GLN A 217 14.48 -11.24 -33.24
C GLN A 217 12.97 -11.36 -33.49
N LEU A 218 12.17 -10.45 -32.90
CA LEU A 218 10.72 -10.39 -33.13
C LEU A 218 10.35 -9.83 -34.52
N ASP A 219 11.26 -9.15 -35.21
CA ASP A 219 10.98 -8.58 -36.53
C ASP A 219 10.74 -9.69 -37.56
N GLY A 220 9.55 -9.73 -38.13
CA GLY A 220 9.12 -10.78 -39.05
C GLY A 220 8.50 -12.00 -38.36
N TRP A 221 8.39 -12.02 -37.03
CA TRP A 221 7.79 -13.13 -36.30
C TRP A 221 6.31 -13.28 -36.66
N GLN A 222 5.89 -14.50 -37.02
CA GLN A 222 4.49 -14.78 -37.35
C GLN A 222 3.75 -15.34 -36.14
N VAL A 223 2.83 -14.55 -35.59
CA VAL A 223 1.92 -15.00 -34.55
C VAL A 223 0.72 -15.65 -35.21
N GLN A 224 0.48 -16.92 -34.86
CA GLN A 224 -0.64 -17.71 -35.35
C GLN A 224 -1.49 -18.22 -34.18
N ARG A 225 -2.78 -17.91 -34.20
CA ARG A 225 -3.81 -18.41 -33.28
C ARG A 225 -5.01 -18.88 -34.12
N LYS A 226 -5.96 -19.59 -33.51
CA LYS A 226 -7.20 -19.97 -34.20
C LYS A 226 -7.94 -18.73 -34.74
N GLY A 227 -7.86 -18.53 -36.06
CA GLY A 227 -8.49 -17.38 -36.75
C GLY A 227 -7.72 -16.06 -36.69
N TYR A 228 -6.48 -16.05 -36.17
CA TYR A 228 -5.65 -14.85 -36.11
C TYR A 228 -4.25 -15.14 -36.65
N GLN A 229 -3.82 -14.39 -37.67
CA GLN A 229 -2.46 -14.44 -38.17
C GLN A 229 -1.94 -13.01 -38.30
N ARG A 230 -0.85 -12.69 -37.61
CA ARG A 230 -0.22 -11.36 -37.70
C ARG A 230 1.29 -11.51 -37.64
N THR A 231 1.98 -10.84 -38.56
CA THR A 231 3.44 -10.69 -38.51
C THR A 231 3.79 -9.48 -37.64
N ILE A 232 4.62 -9.69 -36.62
CA ILE A 232 5.21 -8.62 -35.83
C ILE A 232 6.30 -7.95 -36.68
N ARG A 233 6.22 -6.64 -36.85
CA ARG A 233 7.20 -5.82 -37.58
C ARG A 233 7.70 -4.76 -36.62
N THR A 234 8.94 -4.84 -36.16
CA THR A 234 9.45 -3.97 -35.09
C THR A 234 10.31 -2.83 -35.61
N ARG A 235 10.85 -2.93 -36.84
CA ARG A 235 11.75 -1.90 -37.40
C ARG A 235 11.15 -0.51 -37.41
N GLY A 236 11.89 0.45 -36.85
CA GLY A 236 11.54 1.87 -36.87
C GLY A 236 10.36 2.25 -35.96
N LYS A 237 9.89 1.33 -35.12
CA LYS A 237 8.81 1.59 -34.17
C LYS A 237 9.33 2.08 -32.84
N GLU A 238 8.55 2.95 -32.24
CA GLU A 238 8.81 3.45 -30.90
C GLU A 238 8.40 2.41 -29.86
N ILE A 239 9.26 2.21 -28.87
CA ILE A 239 8.95 1.41 -27.68
C ILE A 239 8.43 2.37 -26.61
N VAL A 240 7.16 2.22 -26.25
CA VAL A 240 6.48 3.12 -25.31
C VAL A 240 6.22 2.36 -24.00
N PRO A 241 6.78 2.79 -22.86
CA PRO A 241 6.46 2.19 -21.58
C PRO A 241 5.05 2.57 -21.12
N ILE A 242 4.27 1.57 -20.69
CA ILE A 242 2.99 1.80 -20.00
C ILE A 242 3.26 1.90 -18.51
N GLU A 243 3.10 3.11 -17.97
CA GLU A 243 3.27 3.38 -16.55
C GLU A 243 1.97 3.15 -15.76
N PRO A 244 2.04 2.61 -14.52
CA PRO A 244 0.87 2.49 -13.67
C PRO A 244 0.26 3.85 -13.34
N LYS A 245 -1.01 4.06 -13.68
CA LYS A 245 -1.81 5.21 -13.22
C LYS A 245 -1.90 5.24 -11.69
N TRP A 246 -2.21 6.41 -11.12
CA TRP A 246 -2.30 6.61 -9.66
C TRP A 246 -3.23 5.59 -8.97
N ARG A 247 -4.33 5.19 -9.62
CA ARG A 247 -5.26 4.17 -9.10
C ARG A 247 -4.57 2.82 -8.92
N HIS A 248 -3.79 2.37 -9.90
CA HIS A 248 -3.04 1.11 -9.80
C HIS A 248 -1.94 1.22 -8.73
N LYS A 249 -1.31 2.40 -8.57
CA LYS A 249 -0.37 2.65 -7.47
C LYS A 249 -1.06 2.52 -6.10
N VAL A 250 -2.28 3.03 -5.95
CA VAL A 250 -3.08 2.88 -4.72
C VAL A 250 -3.48 1.42 -4.49
N LEU A 251 -3.98 0.71 -5.51
CA LEU A 251 -4.35 -0.70 -5.37
C LEU A 251 -3.13 -1.57 -5.03
N ARG A 252 -1.99 -1.35 -5.70
CA ARG A 252 -0.72 -2.02 -5.39
C ARG A 252 -0.24 -1.69 -3.98
N ALA A 253 -0.38 -0.43 -3.55
CA ALA A 253 -0.04 -0.01 -2.19
C ALA A 253 -0.89 -0.75 -1.15
N ILE A 254 -2.20 -0.85 -1.38
CA ILE A 254 -3.13 -1.53 -0.48
C ILE A 254 -2.88 -3.05 -0.46
N SER A 255 -2.46 -3.67 -1.56
CA SER A 255 -2.11 -5.09 -1.60
C SER A 255 -0.73 -5.42 -1.01
N ASN A 256 0.04 -4.44 -0.54
CA ASN A 256 1.33 -4.66 0.08
C ASN A 256 1.21 -4.86 1.60
N PRO A 257 1.70 -5.97 2.18
CA PRO A 257 1.60 -6.24 3.62
C PRO A 257 2.29 -5.19 4.49
N ASN A 258 3.36 -4.57 4.01
CA ASN A 258 4.06 -3.52 4.75
C ASN A 258 3.21 -2.25 4.86
N ILE A 259 2.51 -1.89 3.79
CA ILE A 259 1.64 -0.71 3.78
C ILE A 259 0.39 -1.00 4.61
N ALA A 260 -0.19 -2.19 4.49
CA ALA A 260 -1.27 -2.65 5.36
C ALA A 260 -0.90 -2.54 6.85
N TYR A 261 0.31 -2.95 7.22
CA TYR A 261 0.85 -2.83 8.57
C TYR A 261 1.01 -1.39 9.04
N ILE A 262 1.60 -0.52 8.20
CA ILE A 262 1.77 0.90 8.53
C ILE A 262 0.40 1.56 8.70
N LEU A 263 -0.56 1.28 7.81
CA LEU A 263 -1.92 1.78 7.92
C LEU A 263 -2.62 1.29 9.19
N LEU A 264 -2.42 0.02 9.57
CA LEU A 264 -2.92 -0.52 10.85
C LEU A 264 -2.33 0.25 12.04
N MET A 265 -1.02 0.48 12.05
CA MET A 265 -0.32 1.18 13.13
C MET A 265 -0.71 2.65 13.23
N ILE A 266 -0.77 3.37 12.12
CA ILE A 266 -1.29 4.76 12.06
C ILE A 266 -2.75 4.78 12.51
N GLY A 267 -3.51 3.79 12.07
CA GLY A 267 -4.91 3.60 12.42
C GLY A 267 -5.14 3.53 13.93
N LEU A 268 -4.42 2.61 14.57
CA LEU A 268 -4.45 2.39 16.01
C LEU A 268 -3.87 3.57 16.79
N ALA A 269 -2.80 4.20 16.32
CA ALA A 269 -2.21 5.38 16.94
C ALA A 269 -3.16 6.59 16.90
N GLY A 270 -3.82 6.84 15.76
CA GLY A 270 -4.81 7.91 15.61
C GLY A 270 -5.99 7.74 16.56
N LEU A 271 -6.49 6.50 16.67
CA LEU A 271 -7.54 6.14 17.63
C LEU A 271 -7.07 6.31 19.09
N TYR A 272 -5.83 5.95 19.39
CA TYR A 272 -5.22 6.18 20.70
C TYR A 272 -5.19 7.67 21.07
N PHE A 273 -4.78 8.55 20.15
CA PHE A 273 -4.70 9.99 20.41
C PHE A 273 -6.09 10.61 20.62
N GLU A 274 -7.09 10.24 19.80
CA GLU A 274 -8.48 10.69 19.96
C GLU A 274 -9.05 10.28 21.33
N LEU A 275 -8.81 9.04 21.75
CA LEU A 275 -9.32 8.52 23.03
C LEU A 275 -8.59 9.10 24.24
N SER A 276 -7.30 9.44 24.09
CA SER A 276 -6.50 10.01 25.17
C SER A 276 -6.74 11.52 25.34
N GLN A 277 -7.08 12.21 24.25
CA GLN A 277 -7.35 13.64 24.22
C GLN A 277 -8.66 13.91 23.45
N PRO A 278 -9.82 13.70 24.09
CA PRO A 278 -11.10 13.94 23.44
C PRO A 278 -11.19 15.36 22.89
N GLY A 279 -11.53 15.51 21.60
CA GLY A 279 -11.72 16.80 20.95
C GLY A 279 -10.68 17.16 19.88
N VAL A 280 -9.60 16.38 19.75
CA VAL A 280 -8.63 16.53 18.65
C VAL A 280 -9.02 15.60 17.49
N VAL A 281 -10.15 15.92 16.83
CA VAL A 281 -10.85 15.08 15.81
C VAL A 281 -9.95 14.57 14.68
N LEU A 282 -8.90 15.30 14.33
CA LEU A 282 -8.04 15.03 13.17
C LEU A 282 -7.32 13.66 13.26
N PRO A 283 -6.55 13.34 14.32
CA PRO A 283 -6.04 12.01 14.62
C PRO A 283 -7.08 10.89 14.52
N GLY A 284 -8.28 11.08 15.07
CA GLY A 284 -9.35 10.08 15.02
C GLY A 284 -9.81 9.78 13.59
N VAL A 285 -10.01 10.82 12.76
CA VAL A 285 -10.41 10.66 11.35
C VAL A 285 -9.32 9.98 10.53
N ILE A 286 -8.06 10.43 10.66
CA ILE A 286 -6.92 9.79 9.97
C ILE A 286 -6.81 8.33 10.42
N GLY A 287 -6.93 8.07 11.72
CA GLY A 287 -6.89 6.73 12.29
C GLY A 287 -7.99 5.81 11.72
N ALA A 288 -9.23 6.29 11.68
CA ALA A 288 -10.36 5.53 11.16
C ALA A 288 -10.20 5.17 9.67
N ILE A 289 -9.79 6.15 8.84
CA ILE A 289 -9.55 5.91 7.41
C ILE A 289 -8.43 4.90 7.22
N SER A 290 -7.31 5.07 7.95
CA SER A 290 -6.18 4.13 7.88
C SER A 290 -6.57 2.72 8.33
N LEU A 291 -7.41 2.56 9.37
CA LEU A 291 -7.93 1.26 9.79
C LEU A 291 -8.80 0.60 8.71
N VAL A 292 -9.72 1.34 8.09
CA VAL A 292 -10.58 0.80 7.01
C VAL A 292 -9.72 0.29 5.85
N LEU A 293 -8.72 1.08 5.43
CA LEU A 293 -7.80 0.67 4.36
C LEU A 293 -6.93 -0.53 4.77
N ALA A 294 -6.47 -0.58 6.02
CA ALA A 294 -5.71 -1.71 6.54
C ALA A 294 -6.57 -3.00 6.57
N PHE A 295 -7.83 -2.92 6.98
CA PHE A 295 -8.75 -4.06 6.96
C PHE A 295 -9.06 -4.55 5.55
N TYR A 296 -9.25 -3.63 4.61
CA TYR A 296 -9.43 -4.00 3.21
C TYR A 296 -8.19 -4.70 2.64
N ALA A 297 -6.99 -4.20 2.95
CA ALA A 297 -5.73 -4.86 2.57
C ALA A 297 -5.63 -6.28 3.16
N MET A 298 -5.91 -6.39 4.47
CA MET A 298 -5.90 -7.64 5.23
C MET A 298 -6.93 -8.66 4.72
N GLN A 299 -8.02 -8.24 4.09
CA GLN A 299 -8.95 -9.18 3.46
C GLN A 299 -8.31 -9.97 2.31
N THR A 300 -7.32 -9.38 1.63
CA THR A 300 -6.65 -9.98 0.47
C THR A 300 -5.38 -10.76 0.81
N ILE A 301 -4.88 -10.61 2.04
CA ILE A 301 -3.60 -11.18 2.51
C ILE A 301 -3.92 -12.20 3.63
N PRO A 302 -3.28 -13.38 3.68
CA PRO A 302 -3.49 -14.32 4.78
C PRO A 302 -3.00 -13.71 6.11
N VAL A 303 -3.94 -13.31 6.97
CA VAL A 303 -3.64 -12.71 8.28
C VAL A 303 -3.76 -13.73 9.39
N ASN A 304 -2.82 -13.71 10.32
CA ASN A 304 -2.95 -14.45 11.58
C ASN A 304 -3.74 -13.63 12.60
N TYR A 305 -4.96 -14.08 12.91
CA TYR A 305 -5.84 -13.43 13.89
C TYR A 305 -5.22 -13.33 15.29
N ALA A 306 -4.38 -14.30 15.71
CA ALA A 306 -3.68 -14.20 16.99
C ALA A 306 -2.70 -13.02 16.99
N GLY A 307 -1.99 -12.82 15.88
CA GLY A 307 -1.10 -11.67 15.70
C GLY A 307 -1.85 -10.34 15.78
N PHE A 308 -2.99 -10.26 15.10
CA PHE A 308 -3.86 -9.07 15.14
C PHE A 308 -4.38 -8.77 16.56
N ILE A 309 -4.90 -9.78 17.26
CA ILE A 309 -5.41 -9.62 18.63
C ILE A 309 -4.31 -9.16 19.59
N LEU A 310 -3.09 -9.68 19.46
CA LEU A 310 -1.95 -9.23 20.26
C LEU A 310 -1.60 -7.75 20.02
N ILE A 311 -1.68 -7.26 18.78
CA ILE A 311 -1.47 -5.83 18.48
C ILE A 311 -2.57 -4.98 19.12
N VAL A 312 -3.83 -5.39 19.01
CA VAL A 312 -4.94 -4.68 19.68
C VAL A 312 -4.74 -4.68 21.20
N LEU A 313 -4.33 -5.80 21.79
CA LEU A 313 -4.02 -5.91 23.21
C LEU A 313 -2.87 -4.98 23.63
N ALA A 314 -1.85 -4.80 22.78
CA ALA A 314 -0.77 -3.85 23.03
C ALA A 314 -1.30 -2.42 23.19
N ILE A 315 -2.18 -1.98 22.29
CA ILE A 315 -2.81 -0.66 22.35
C ILE A 315 -3.66 -0.50 23.61
N ILE A 316 -4.40 -1.55 24.01
CA ILE A 316 -5.18 -1.53 25.25
C ILE A 316 -4.25 -1.35 26.46
N PHE A 317 -3.14 -2.08 26.54
CA PHE A 317 -2.18 -1.92 27.63
C PHE A 317 -1.56 -0.52 27.67
N PHE A 318 -1.25 0.05 26.50
CA PHE A 318 -0.76 1.42 26.42
C PHE A 318 -1.80 2.46 26.89
N ILE A 319 -3.08 2.28 26.55
CA ILE A 319 -4.17 3.14 27.05
C ILE A 319 -4.33 2.99 28.56
N LEU A 320 -4.29 1.75 29.07
CA LEU A 320 -4.46 1.46 30.49
C LEU A 320 -3.32 2.03 31.33
N GLU A 321 -2.08 2.09 30.83
CA GLU A 321 -0.97 2.74 31.54
C GLU A 321 -1.25 4.22 31.87
N ILE A 322 -1.99 4.94 31.02
CA ILE A 322 -2.33 6.35 31.26
C ILE A 322 -3.38 6.47 32.37
N LYS A 323 -4.31 5.52 32.44
CA LYS A 323 -5.43 5.55 33.39
C LYS A 323 -5.12 4.88 34.72
N VAL A 324 -4.18 3.92 34.72
CA VAL A 324 -3.81 3.11 35.87
C VAL A 324 -2.33 3.26 36.11
N ALA A 325 -1.95 3.68 37.32
CA ALA A 325 -0.54 3.77 37.72
C ALA A 325 0.06 2.36 37.81
N SER A 326 0.61 1.86 36.70
CA SER A 326 1.23 0.53 36.61
C SER A 326 2.76 0.56 36.68
N TYR A 327 3.34 1.76 36.83
CA TYR A 327 4.78 1.98 36.90
C TYR A 327 5.55 1.40 35.69
N GLY A 328 4.93 1.39 34.52
CA GLY A 328 5.55 0.92 33.27
C GLY A 328 5.41 -0.58 32.98
N MET A 329 4.76 -1.36 33.86
CA MET A 329 4.56 -2.80 33.62
C MET A 329 3.63 -3.06 32.44
N LEU A 330 2.55 -2.29 32.29
CA LEU A 330 1.63 -2.41 31.16
C LEU A 330 2.32 -1.99 29.84
N SER A 331 3.19 -0.99 29.88
CA SER A 331 3.99 -0.58 28.72
C SER A 331 4.96 -1.66 28.25
N LEU A 332 5.59 -2.40 29.17
CA LEU A 332 6.44 -3.53 28.83
C LEU A 332 5.63 -4.69 28.23
N ALA A 333 4.51 -5.04 28.86
CA ALA A 333 3.60 -6.06 28.33
C ALA A 333 3.05 -5.67 26.95
N GLY A 334 2.68 -4.40 26.76
CA GLY A 334 2.22 -3.85 25.50
C GLY A 334 3.29 -3.93 24.41
N THR A 335 4.54 -3.60 24.74
CA THR A 335 5.67 -3.75 23.82
C THR A 335 5.89 -5.20 23.40
N LEU A 336 5.83 -6.15 24.34
CA LEU A 336 5.95 -7.57 24.03
C LEU A 336 4.80 -8.07 23.14
N CYS A 337 3.55 -7.69 23.45
CA CYS A 337 2.39 -7.98 22.63
C CYS A 337 2.52 -7.38 21.22
N LEU A 338 3.05 -6.16 21.11
CA LEU A 338 3.29 -5.50 19.83
C LEU A 338 4.31 -6.27 18.99
N ILE A 339 5.44 -6.67 19.59
CA ILE A 339 6.50 -7.44 18.94
C ILE A 339 5.96 -8.78 18.45
N LEU A 340 5.39 -9.57 19.36
CA LEU A 340 4.87 -10.91 19.04
C LEU A 340 3.73 -10.83 18.03
N GLY A 341 2.80 -9.90 18.23
CA GLY A 341 1.67 -9.69 17.35
C GLY A 341 2.11 -9.32 15.93
N SER A 342 3.03 -8.38 15.80
CA SER A 342 3.57 -7.93 14.50
C SER A 342 4.40 -9.00 13.80
N LEU A 343 5.15 -9.81 14.55
CA LEU A 343 5.89 -10.96 14.01
C LEU A 343 4.97 -12.09 13.53
N MET A 344 3.76 -12.21 14.10
CA MET A 344 2.80 -13.24 13.72
C MET A 344 1.82 -12.78 12.64
N LEU A 345 1.53 -11.48 12.55
CA LEU A 345 0.41 -10.90 11.78
C LEU A 345 0.37 -11.38 10.31
N PHE A 346 1.51 -11.31 9.60
CA PHE A 346 1.62 -11.72 8.20
C PHE A 346 2.51 -12.96 8.01
N ARG A 347 2.84 -13.68 9.09
CA ARG A 347 3.83 -14.75 9.00
C ARG A 347 3.24 -16.03 8.44
N VAL A 348 3.68 -16.30 7.23
CA VAL A 348 3.48 -17.53 6.49
C VAL A 348 4.83 -18.23 6.31
N PRO A 349 5.01 -19.51 6.72
CA PRO A 349 6.18 -20.30 6.36
C PRO A 349 6.39 -20.33 4.83
N GLY A 350 7.62 -20.14 4.34
CA GLY A 350 7.93 -20.32 2.91
C GLY A 350 7.50 -19.22 1.91
N GLN A 351 6.75 -18.18 2.28
CA GLN A 351 6.34 -17.12 1.33
C GLN A 351 7.07 -15.76 1.53
N PRO A 352 7.13 -14.92 0.46
CA PRO A 352 7.72 -13.58 0.50
C PRO A 352 6.85 -12.52 1.20
N PHE A 353 5.59 -12.81 1.58
CA PHE A 353 4.71 -11.90 2.31
C PHE A 353 5.10 -11.69 3.78
N ARG A 354 6.40 -11.62 4.06
CA ARG A 354 6.91 -11.25 5.38
C ARG A 354 6.88 -9.74 5.50
N LEU A 355 6.55 -9.28 6.70
CA LEU A 355 6.80 -7.90 7.06
C LEU A 355 8.30 -7.64 6.88
N ALA A 356 8.65 -6.71 6.00
CA ALA A 356 10.04 -6.41 5.69
C ALA A 356 10.71 -5.91 6.97
N MET A 357 11.88 -6.45 7.31
CA MET A 357 12.62 -6.01 8.51
C MET A 357 12.88 -4.49 8.53
N PRO A 358 13.17 -3.83 7.38
CA PRO A 358 13.28 -2.37 7.32
C PRO A 358 12.00 -1.60 7.66
N VAL A 359 10.82 -2.23 7.66
CA VAL A 359 9.56 -1.63 8.09
C VAL A 359 9.21 -2.03 9.52
N PHE A 360 9.39 -3.31 9.83
CA PHE A 360 9.11 -3.87 11.15
C PHE A 360 9.93 -3.19 12.26
N ILE A 361 11.26 -3.18 12.13
CA ILE A 361 12.16 -2.73 13.20
C ILE A 361 11.92 -1.24 13.52
N PRO A 362 11.92 -0.31 12.55
CA PRO A 362 11.71 1.10 12.85
C PRO A 362 10.33 1.37 13.44
N THR A 363 9.29 0.68 12.96
CA THR A 363 7.92 0.88 13.48
C THR A 363 7.82 0.44 14.93
N VAL A 364 8.28 -0.77 15.26
CA VAL A 364 8.28 -1.27 16.64
C VAL A 364 9.11 -0.38 17.55
N LEU A 365 10.31 0.01 17.13
CA LEU A 365 11.17 0.90 17.93
C LEU A 365 10.52 2.26 18.16
N THR A 366 9.93 2.86 17.14
CA THR A 366 9.28 4.17 17.25
C THR A 366 8.09 4.13 18.20
N VAL A 367 7.20 3.14 18.03
CA VAL A 367 6.02 2.98 18.89
C VAL A 367 6.44 2.67 20.34
N SER A 368 7.39 1.76 20.53
CA SER A 368 7.87 1.37 21.87
C SER A 368 8.58 2.53 22.56
N ALA A 369 9.43 3.28 21.84
CA ALA A 369 10.12 4.44 22.39
C ALA A 369 9.16 5.56 22.78
N PHE A 370 8.13 5.81 21.96
CA PHE A 370 7.08 6.77 22.27
C PHE A 370 6.37 6.42 23.58
N PHE A 371 5.89 5.18 23.73
CA PHE A 371 5.18 4.75 24.94
C PHE A 371 6.08 4.66 26.17
N ALA A 372 7.33 4.24 26.01
CA ALA A 372 8.32 4.29 27.09
C ALA A 372 8.56 5.75 27.55
N GLY A 373 8.61 6.70 26.62
CA GLY A 373 8.70 8.13 26.92
C GLY A 373 7.49 8.65 27.70
N VAL A 374 6.28 8.29 27.28
CA VAL A 374 5.03 8.65 27.99
C VAL A 374 5.01 8.05 29.40
N ALA A 375 5.36 6.78 29.56
CA ALA A 375 5.43 6.12 30.86
C ALA A 375 6.47 6.80 31.78
N ALA A 376 7.64 7.16 31.25
CA ALA A 376 8.67 7.88 32.00
C ALA A 376 8.21 9.28 32.44
N LEU A 377 7.49 10.01 31.59
CA LEU A 377 6.90 11.31 31.91
C LEU A 377 5.79 11.17 32.96
N ALA A 378 4.90 10.20 32.81
CA ALA A 378 3.83 9.92 33.77
C ALA A 378 4.39 9.54 35.14
N PHE A 379 5.42 8.68 35.18
CA PHE A 379 6.14 8.33 36.40
C PHE A 379 6.78 9.55 37.06
N ARG A 380 7.49 10.38 36.26
CA ARG A 380 8.06 11.63 36.76
C ARG A 380 6.99 12.60 37.28
N ALA A 381 5.82 12.66 36.65
CA ALA A 381 4.71 13.50 37.10
C ALA A 381 4.14 13.01 38.44
N HIS A 382 3.97 11.70 38.62
CA HIS A 382 3.48 11.12 39.88
C HIS A 382 4.51 11.20 41.02
N MET A 383 5.81 11.18 40.71
CA MET A 383 6.87 11.33 41.72
C MET A 383 7.09 12.78 42.16
N ARG A 384 6.45 13.77 41.52
CA ARG A 384 6.46 15.16 42.00
C ARG A 384 5.54 15.26 43.21
N ARG A 385 6.06 15.80 44.32
CA ARG A 385 5.27 16.06 45.54
C ARG A 385 4.07 16.95 45.20
N PRO A 386 2.88 16.70 45.76
CA PRO A 386 1.72 17.57 45.59
C PRO A 386 2.07 19.02 45.97
N GLN A 387 1.88 19.96 45.06
CA GLN A 387 2.17 21.40 45.28
C GLN A 387 0.90 22.21 45.59
N VAL A 388 -0.27 21.57 45.70
CA VAL A 388 -1.56 22.24 45.87
C VAL A 388 -2.42 21.49 46.90
N GLY A 389 -3.13 22.22 47.77
CA GLY A 389 -4.04 21.67 48.78
C GLY A 389 -3.43 21.56 50.20
N MET A 390 -4.20 21.03 51.16
CA MET A 390 -3.79 20.89 52.57
C MET A 390 -2.52 20.05 52.77
N GLU A 391 -2.23 19.15 51.82
CA GLU A 391 -1.02 18.31 51.82
C GLU A 391 0.25 19.10 51.47
N ALA A 392 0.13 20.18 50.68
CA ALA A 392 1.24 21.08 50.35
C ALA A 392 1.63 22.02 51.50
N LEU A 393 0.76 22.15 52.50
CA LEU A 393 1.04 22.90 53.72
C LEU A 393 1.95 22.11 54.66
N ILE A 394 1.94 20.78 54.63
CA ILE A 394 2.78 19.94 55.50
C ILE A 394 4.25 20.10 55.08
N GLY A 395 5.09 20.56 56.01
CA GLY A 395 6.49 20.89 55.78
C GLY A 395 6.74 22.31 55.29
N ALA A 396 5.70 23.10 55.01
CA ALA A 396 5.84 24.51 54.67
C ALA A 396 6.29 25.33 55.89
N GLU A 397 7.08 26.36 55.64
CA GLU A 397 7.53 27.30 56.66
C GLU A 397 6.65 28.56 56.64
N GLY A 398 6.44 29.14 57.82
CA GLY A 398 5.64 30.34 58.00
C GLY A 398 6.09 31.18 59.17
N THR A 399 5.37 32.27 59.41
CA THR A 399 5.65 33.20 60.50
C THR A 399 4.42 33.38 61.37
N VAL A 400 4.61 33.38 62.69
CA VAL A 400 3.55 33.62 63.67
C VAL A 400 3.09 35.07 63.58
N THR A 401 1.82 35.31 63.20
CA THR A 401 1.23 36.65 63.12
C THR A 401 0.47 37.03 64.38
N GLN A 402 -0.09 36.03 65.07
CA GLN A 402 -0.70 36.14 66.39
C GLN A 402 -0.11 35.03 67.27
N ALA A 403 0.45 35.41 68.43
CA ALA A 403 1.15 34.50 69.33
C ALA A 403 0.32 33.23 69.63
N LEU A 404 0.96 32.07 69.62
CA LEU A 404 0.33 30.76 69.83
C LEU A 404 0.49 30.36 71.30
N ASN A 405 -0.64 30.18 72.00
CA ASN A 405 -0.65 29.61 73.36
C ASN A 405 -2.07 29.11 73.77
N PRO A 406 -2.48 27.87 73.44
CA PRO A 406 -1.92 26.97 72.43
C PRO A 406 -2.39 27.32 71.02
N GLU A 407 -3.45 28.12 70.88
CA GLU A 407 -3.99 28.55 69.58
C GLU A 407 -3.50 29.95 69.20
N GLY A 408 -3.37 30.20 67.90
CA GLY A 408 -2.96 31.48 67.35
C GLY A 408 -3.11 31.50 65.83
N LYS A 409 -2.40 32.42 65.16
CA LYS A 409 -2.42 32.52 63.70
C LYS A 409 -1.02 32.59 63.12
N VAL A 410 -0.85 31.90 61.99
CA VAL A 410 0.40 31.83 61.24
C VAL A 410 0.16 32.26 59.81
N PHE A 411 1.17 32.84 59.19
CA PHE A 411 1.17 33.17 57.78
C PHE A 411 2.04 32.15 57.04
N VAL A 412 1.41 31.32 56.19
CA VAL A 412 2.05 30.22 55.46
C VAL A 412 1.57 30.27 54.01
N GLN A 413 2.51 30.21 53.06
CA GLN A 413 2.24 30.26 51.60
C GLN A 413 1.30 31.40 51.14
N GLY A 414 1.40 32.58 51.75
CA GLY A 414 0.61 33.75 51.34
C GLY A 414 -0.77 33.87 51.99
N GLU A 415 -1.15 32.93 52.86
CA GLU A 415 -2.44 32.90 53.53
C GLU A 415 -2.32 32.91 55.06
N LEU A 416 -3.35 33.41 55.74
CA LEU A 416 -3.45 33.46 57.19
C LEU A 416 -4.23 32.25 57.71
N TRP A 417 -3.56 31.38 58.45
CA TRP A 417 -4.12 30.13 58.96
C TRP A 417 -4.28 30.14 60.47
N ASN A 418 -5.35 29.51 60.96
CA ASN A 418 -5.46 29.17 62.36
C ASN A 418 -4.46 28.04 62.66
N ALA A 419 -3.67 28.19 63.71
CA ALA A 419 -2.66 27.23 64.08
C ALA A 419 -2.69 26.89 65.57
N VAL A 420 -2.19 25.71 65.89
CA VAL A 420 -2.02 25.20 67.24
C VAL A 420 -0.57 24.76 67.40
N SER A 421 0.03 25.07 68.55
CA SER A 421 1.35 24.61 68.91
C SER A 421 1.36 24.06 70.34
N ASP A 422 2.13 22.99 70.56
CA ASP A 422 2.33 22.40 71.88
C ASP A 422 3.26 23.27 72.75
N GLU A 423 3.99 24.20 72.14
CA GLU A 423 4.88 25.16 72.80
C GLU A 423 4.40 26.61 72.60
N PRO A 424 4.56 27.51 73.59
CA PRO A 424 4.23 28.92 73.41
C PRO A 424 5.16 29.59 72.40
N LEU A 425 4.62 30.08 71.28
CA LEU A 425 5.40 30.73 70.23
C LEU A 425 5.03 32.23 70.11
N PRO A 426 5.99 33.15 70.28
CA PRO A 426 5.74 34.58 70.21
C PRO A 426 5.45 35.05 68.78
N LYS A 427 4.75 36.18 68.66
CA LYS A 427 4.53 36.85 67.36
C LYS A 427 5.89 37.14 66.69
N GLY A 428 6.02 36.79 65.43
CA GLY A 428 7.24 36.93 64.64
C GLY A 428 8.13 35.68 64.59
N ALA A 429 7.85 34.64 65.39
CA ALA A 429 8.61 33.39 65.35
C ALA A 429 8.42 32.65 64.01
N ARG A 430 9.47 31.95 63.55
CA ARG A 430 9.40 31.05 62.39
C ARG A 430 8.90 29.68 62.81
N VAL A 431 8.03 29.10 62.00
CA VAL A 431 7.38 27.83 62.31
C VAL A 431 7.32 26.93 61.08
N ARG A 432 7.35 25.62 61.32
CA ARG A 432 7.12 24.59 60.28
C ARG A 432 5.81 23.87 60.56
N VAL A 433 5.00 23.71 59.53
CA VAL A 433 3.75 22.93 59.63
C VAL A 433 4.08 21.45 59.67
N VAL A 434 3.57 20.75 60.68
CA VAL A 434 3.79 19.31 60.90
C VAL A 434 2.57 18.50 60.50
N ALA A 435 1.37 19.04 60.67
CA ALA A 435 0.13 18.39 60.26
C ALA A 435 -0.98 19.42 60.00
N VAL A 436 -2.00 19.01 59.27
CA VAL A 436 -3.23 19.78 59.07
C VAL A 436 -4.41 18.95 59.55
N GLN A 437 -5.19 19.46 60.50
CA GLN A 437 -6.39 18.79 61.03
C GLN A 437 -7.55 19.80 61.12
N ASN A 438 -8.71 19.49 60.53
CA ASN A 438 -9.92 20.32 60.60
C ASN A 438 -9.67 21.81 60.26
N LEU A 439 -8.88 22.09 59.21
CA LEU A 439 -8.48 23.45 58.79
C LEU A 439 -7.65 24.24 59.84
N LYS A 440 -7.05 23.55 60.81
CA LYS A 440 -6.03 24.09 61.73
C LYS A 440 -4.67 23.48 61.41
N LEU A 441 -3.63 24.32 61.40
CA LEU A 441 -2.24 23.88 61.21
C LEU A 441 -1.61 23.56 62.56
N HIS A 442 -1.07 22.35 62.71
CA HIS A 442 -0.18 22.03 63.82
C HIS A 442 1.22 22.46 63.44
N VAL A 443 1.81 23.35 64.23
CA VAL A 443 3.10 23.99 63.91
C VAL A 443 4.10 23.82 65.04
N THR A 444 5.37 23.64 64.68
CA THR A 444 6.49 23.61 65.63
C THR A 444 7.45 24.74 65.33
N GLY A 445 8.09 25.29 66.38
CA GLY A 445 9.08 26.34 66.24
C GLY A 445 10.31 25.87 65.46
N ILE A 446 10.77 26.69 64.52
CA ILE A 446 12.07 26.49 63.86
C ILE A 446 13.10 27.25 64.68
N ASN A 447 13.87 26.52 65.50
CA ASN A 447 15.06 27.08 66.13
C ASN A 447 16.19 27.06 65.09
N ASP A 448 16.53 28.23 64.53
CA ASP A 448 17.75 28.40 63.75
C ASP A 448 18.95 28.12 64.68
N LYS A 449 19.61 26.98 64.47
CA LYS A 449 20.96 26.71 64.99
C LYS A 449 21.99 27.02 63.91
#